data_AF-A0A9P4QUJ1-F1
#
_entry.id   AF-A0A9P4QUJ1-F1
#
_cell.length_a   1.000
_cell.length_b   1.000
_cell.length_c   1.000
_cell.angle_alpha   90.00
_cell.angle_beta   90.00
_cell.angle_gamma   90.00
#
_symmetry.space_group_name_H-M   'P 1'
#
loop_
_entity.id
_entity.type
_entity.pdbx_description
1 polymer ?
#
loop_
_entity_poly.entity_id
_entity_poly.type
_entity_poly.pdbx_seq_one_letter_code
_entity_poly.pdbx_strand_id
1 'polypeptide(L)'
;MGRLANDVFPLGEMYGIHYSGPEFEPLMKNILRGRTLTSGHGCSARGCSKRTRRCYEQLHQAFCQAPVFDKDGVPLRDGDGNIQFCGESFCVSSPGGCYQHSYSNGFNIEFKQVGNGIQLEHEPWYLKNGRVDRTNYLPWFSNANPAQANRERSEDNGNTLSCLPSIGCKMSRQERSISKAMANRKKAMGETIKRMAFIQAEQDQEEEAKRLREIRKKGRGKQQPAETFRDITRKTR
;
A
#
# COMPACT_ATOMS: atom_id res chain seq x y z
N MET A 1 -11.60 16.96 30.14
CA MET A 1 -10.98 15.64 29.92
C MET A 1 -11.00 15.39 28.42
N GLY A 2 -9.86 15.09 27.80
CA GLY A 2 -9.84 14.79 26.36
C GLY A 2 -10.59 13.48 26.09
N ARG A 3 -11.34 13.39 24.98
CA ARG A 3 -11.95 12.13 24.53
C ARG A 3 -10.84 11.10 24.31
N LEU A 4 -11.11 9.84 24.68
CA LEU A 4 -10.17 8.77 24.39
C LEU A 4 -10.27 8.43 22.90
N ALA A 5 -9.17 7.95 22.34
CA ALA A 5 -9.11 7.49 20.96
C ALA A 5 -10.21 6.45 20.66
N ASN A 6 -10.46 5.55 21.62
CA ASN A 6 -11.45 4.48 21.50
C ASN A 6 -12.89 4.96 21.34
N ASP A 7 -13.19 6.20 21.75
CA ASP A 7 -14.53 6.78 21.59
C ASP A 7 -14.79 7.22 20.13
N VAL A 8 -13.72 7.40 19.35
CA VAL A 8 -13.78 7.93 17.98
C VAL A 8 -13.32 6.89 16.96
N PHE A 9 -12.31 6.12 17.30
CA PHE A 9 -11.69 5.12 16.46
C PHE A 9 -11.80 3.74 17.13
N PRO A 10 -12.38 2.72 16.49
CA PRO A 10 -12.40 1.35 17.01
C PRO A 10 -10.99 0.72 16.89
N LEU A 11 -10.04 1.14 17.73
CA LEU A 11 -8.61 0.78 17.60
C LEU A 11 -8.37 -0.73 17.56
N GLY A 12 -9.16 -1.52 18.29
CA GLY A 12 -9.08 -2.98 18.26
C GLY A 12 -9.39 -3.58 16.89
N GLU A 13 -10.47 -3.11 16.24
CA GLU A 13 -10.83 -3.52 14.89
C GLU A 13 -9.82 -3.00 13.86
N MET A 14 -9.36 -1.76 14.03
CA MET A 14 -8.40 -1.13 13.12
C MET A 14 -7.05 -1.83 13.16
N TYR A 15 -6.54 -2.15 14.34
CA TYR A 15 -5.19 -2.70 14.45
C TYR A 15 -5.17 -4.23 14.53
N GLY A 16 -6.34 -4.85 14.66
CA GLY A 16 -6.52 -6.29 14.63
C GLY A 16 -5.93 -6.98 15.85
N ILE A 17 -5.51 -8.23 15.64
CA ILE A 17 -5.13 -9.15 16.72
C ILE A 17 -3.90 -8.66 17.51
N HIS A 18 -2.95 -8.02 16.84
CA HIS A 18 -1.72 -7.54 17.47
C HIS A 18 -1.97 -6.37 18.45
N TYR A 19 -3.10 -5.68 18.34
CA TYR A 19 -3.50 -4.64 19.29
C TYR A 19 -4.49 -5.15 20.33
N SER A 20 -5.47 -5.93 19.90
CA SER A 20 -6.57 -6.40 20.75
C SER A 20 -6.15 -7.51 21.73
N GLY A 21 -5.08 -8.25 21.41
CA GLY A 21 -4.59 -9.33 22.26
C GLY A 21 -4.05 -8.86 23.62
N PRO A 22 -3.90 -9.77 24.60
CA PRO A 22 -3.26 -9.48 25.88
C PRO A 22 -1.77 -9.12 25.73
N GLU A 23 -1.14 -9.56 24.64
CA GLU A 23 0.29 -9.37 24.34
C GLU A 23 0.58 -8.12 23.49
N PHE A 24 -0.21 -7.05 23.61
CA PHE A 24 0.10 -5.82 22.90
C PHE A 24 1.45 -5.27 23.35
N GLU A 25 2.40 -5.26 22.44
CA GLU A 25 3.74 -4.74 22.65
C GLU A 25 3.77 -3.23 22.30
N PRO A 26 3.91 -2.31 23.27
CA PRO A 26 3.88 -0.87 23.00
C PRO A 26 5.09 -0.38 22.17
N LEU A 27 6.14 -1.19 22.08
CA LEU A 27 7.30 -0.92 21.22
C LEU A 27 7.16 -1.52 19.81
N MET A 28 5.96 -1.96 19.43
CA MET A 28 5.71 -2.44 18.08
C MET A 28 5.95 -1.33 17.06
N LYS A 29 6.90 -1.58 16.15
CA LYS A 29 7.26 -0.71 15.03
C LYS A 29 6.19 -0.73 13.96
N ASN A 30 5.70 -1.92 13.62
CA ASN A 30 4.71 -2.11 12.56
C ASN A 30 3.67 -3.13 12.99
N ILE A 31 2.40 -2.70 13.03
CA ILE A 31 1.30 -3.50 13.57
C ILE A 31 0.94 -4.69 12.70
N LEU A 32 1.13 -4.57 11.37
CA LEU A 32 0.79 -5.64 10.42
C LEU A 32 1.83 -6.75 10.41
N ARG A 33 3.10 -6.39 10.62
CA ARG A 33 4.22 -7.34 10.56
C ARG A 33 4.65 -7.85 11.94
N GLY A 34 4.04 -7.36 13.02
CA GLY A 34 4.43 -7.67 14.40
C GLY A 34 5.88 -7.31 14.75
N ARG A 35 6.52 -6.43 13.96
CA ARG A 35 7.94 -6.09 14.18
C ARG A 35 8.06 -5.11 15.34
N THR A 36 8.99 -5.34 16.24
CA THR A 36 9.30 -4.46 17.37
C THR A 36 10.44 -3.49 17.04
N LEU A 37 10.44 -2.34 17.69
CA LEU A 37 11.55 -1.40 17.67
C LEU A 37 12.72 -1.98 18.46
N THR A 38 13.92 -1.89 17.89
CA THR A 38 15.16 -2.30 18.55
C THR A 38 15.62 -1.29 19.61
N SER A 39 15.18 -0.03 19.50
CA SER A 39 15.46 1.03 20.47
C SER A 39 14.16 1.56 21.07
N GLY A 40 14.18 1.75 22.40
CA GLY A 40 13.07 2.34 23.14
C GLY A 40 12.94 3.83 22.83
N HIS A 41 12.16 4.17 21.80
CA HIS A 41 11.71 5.56 21.65
C HIS A 41 10.63 5.83 22.69
N GLY A 42 10.91 6.72 23.65
CA GLY A 42 9.93 7.19 24.62
C GLY A 42 8.69 7.80 23.97
N CYS A 43 7.61 7.92 24.74
CA CYS A 43 6.49 8.75 24.32
C CYS A 43 6.94 10.22 24.37
N SER A 44 6.65 10.99 23.32
CA SER A 44 6.98 12.42 23.28
C SER A 44 6.02 13.29 24.10
N ALA A 45 4.90 12.72 24.58
CA ALA A 45 3.95 13.45 25.40
C ALA A 45 4.57 13.80 26.75
N ARG A 46 4.30 15.03 27.23
CA ARG A 46 4.82 15.51 28.52
C ARG A 46 4.41 14.56 29.64
N GLY A 47 5.39 14.16 30.45
CA GLY A 47 5.17 13.27 31.60
C GLY A 47 5.09 11.78 31.26
N CYS A 48 5.26 11.39 29.99
CA CYS A 48 5.21 9.99 29.56
C CYS A 48 6.60 9.48 29.19
N SER A 49 7.32 8.84 30.13
CA SER A 49 8.68 8.36 29.89
C SER A 49 8.75 7.06 29.07
N LYS A 50 7.68 6.25 29.07
CA LYS A 50 7.61 4.95 28.39
C LYS A 50 6.37 4.88 27.48
N ARG A 51 6.47 4.15 26.37
CA ARG A 51 5.29 3.80 25.58
C ARG A 51 4.49 2.72 26.30
N THR A 52 3.18 2.88 26.34
CA THR A 52 2.22 1.95 26.91
C THR A 52 0.99 1.89 26.00
N ARG A 53 0.09 0.92 26.20
CA ARG A 53 -1.21 0.89 25.49
C ARG A 53 -1.97 2.21 25.64
N ARG A 54 -1.94 2.81 26.84
CA ARG A 54 -2.55 4.11 27.11
C ARG A 54 -2.04 5.23 26.19
N CYS A 55 -0.80 5.18 25.75
CA CYS A 55 -0.27 6.15 24.77
C CYS A 55 -1.01 6.09 23.43
N TYR A 56 -1.51 4.92 23.03
CA TYR A 56 -2.30 4.75 21.82
C TYR A 56 -3.77 5.15 22.06
N GLU A 57 -4.31 4.79 23.21
CA GLU A 57 -5.67 5.19 23.64
C GLU A 57 -5.81 6.71 23.82
N GLN A 58 -4.70 7.42 24.05
CA GLN A 58 -4.65 8.89 24.14
C GLN A 58 -4.14 9.55 22.87
N LEU A 59 -3.93 8.80 21.78
CA LEU A 59 -3.35 9.28 20.52
C LEU A 59 -2.01 10.02 20.68
N HIS A 60 -1.19 9.67 21.65
CA HIS A 60 0.22 10.11 21.65
C HIS A 60 1.03 9.33 20.59
N GLN A 61 0.60 8.09 20.33
CA GLN A 61 1.10 7.20 19.30
C GLN A 61 -0.08 6.64 18.49
N ALA A 62 0.14 6.34 17.22
CA ALA A 62 -0.83 5.65 16.36
C ALA A 62 -0.09 4.78 15.34
N PHE A 63 -0.81 3.92 14.63
CA PHE A 63 -0.28 3.17 13.49
C PHE A 63 -0.86 3.71 12.20
N CYS A 64 0.01 4.02 11.26
CA CYS A 64 -0.34 4.68 10.00
C CYS A 64 -1.39 3.88 9.24
N GLN A 65 -2.53 4.51 8.94
CA GLN A 65 -3.63 3.94 8.16
C GLN A 65 -3.54 4.31 6.68
N ALA A 66 -2.43 4.88 6.20
CA ALA A 66 -2.29 5.19 4.78
C ALA A 66 -2.31 3.88 3.97
N PRO A 67 -3.12 3.80 2.89
CA PRO A 67 -3.10 2.64 2.00
C PRO A 67 -1.75 2.50 1.30
N VAL A 68 -1.34 1.27 1.07
CA VAL A 68 -0.14 0.96 0.29
C VAL A 68 -0.55 0.81 -1.16
N PHE A 69 0.11 1.54 -2.05
CA PHE A 69 -0.16 1.50 -3.49
C PHE A 69 0.93 0.71 -4.23
N ASP A 70 0.55 0.10 -5.34
CA ASP A 70 1.51 -0.41 -6.32
C ASP A 70 2.11 0.71 -7.18
N LYS A 71 2.87 0.32 -8.21
CA LYS A 71 3.56 1.26 -9.12
C LYS A 71 2.60 2.05 -10.02
N ASP A 72 1.39 1.51 -10.22
CA ASP A 72 0.36 2.09 -11.07
C ASP A 72 -0.61 2.96 -10.25
N GLY A 73 -0.38 3.06 -8.94
CA GLY A 73 -1.20 3.87 -8.04
C GLY A 73 -2.47 3.15 -7.58
N VAL A 74 -2.55 1.83 -7.74
CA VAL A 74 -3.68 1.02 -7.29
C VAL A 74 -3.41 0.54 -5.84
N PRO A 75 -4.38 0.67 -4.91
CA PRO A 75 -4.22 0.13 -3.56
C PRO A 75 -3.98 -1.38 -3.59
N LEU A 76 -2.93 -1.83 -2.91
CA LEU A 76 -2.67 -3.25 -2.69
C LEU A 76 -3.77 -3.84 -1.81
N ARG A 77 -4.16 -5.07 -2.13
CA ARG A 77 -5.15 -5.84 -1.37
C ARG A 77 -4.52 -7.08 -0.76
N ASP A 78 -5.03 -7.51 0.40
CA ASP A 78 -4.67 -8.80 0.99
C ASP A 78 -5.46 -9.96 0.34
N GLY A 79 -5.27 -11.18 0.86
CA GLY A 79 -5.95 -12.38 0.36
C GLY A 79 -7.47 -12.35 0.54
N ASP A 80 -7.96 -11.52 1.46
CA ASP A 80 -9.39 -11.35 1.75
C ASP A 80 -10.00 -10.17 0.97
N GLY A 81 -9.22 -9.53 0.10
CA GLY A 81 -9.63 -8.39 -0.71
C GLY A 81 -9.66 -7.06 0.04
N ASN A 82 -9.18 -6.99 1.29
CA ASN A 82 -9.09 -5.74 2.04
C ASN A 82 -7.86 -4.94 1.61
N ILE A 83 -7.95 -3.62 1.69
CA ILE A 83 -6.84 -2.74 1.36
C ILE A 83 -5.75 -2.83 2.42
N GLN A 84 -4.53 -3.09 1.97
CA GLN A 84 -3.35 -3.10 2.82
C GLN A 84 -2.97 -1.66 3.18
N PHE A 85 -2.67 -1.43 4.46
CA PHE A 85 -2.22 -0.15 4.98
C PHE A 85 -0.78 -0.22 5.48
N CYS A 86 -0.15 0.94 5.72
CA CYS A 86 1.26 1.04 6.10
C CYS A 86 1.57 0.35 7.43
N GLY A 87 0.73 0.59 8.45
CA GLY A 87 0.84 -0.02 9.77
C GLY A 87 2.03 0.44 10.61
N GLU A 88 2.85 1.38 10.13
CA GLU A 88 4.01 1.87 10.86
C GLU A 88 3.60 2.77 12.04
N SER A 89 4.20 2.55 13.20
CA SER A 89 4.02 3.38 14.39
C SER A 89 4.58 4.78 14.16
N PHE A 90 3.86 5.80 14.63
CA PHE A 90 4.31 7.18 14.58
C PHE A 90 3.76 7.98 15.77
N CYS A 91 4.43 9.10 16.05
CA CYS A 91 3.95 10.05 17.02
C CYS A 91 2.95 11.01 16.37
N VAL A 92 1.73 11.05 16.88
CA VAL A 92 0.65 11.89 16.34
C VAL A 92 0.98 13.38 16.42
N SER A 93 1.63 13.82 17.49
CA SER A 93 2.05 15.22 17.68
C SER A 93 3.26 15.62 16.82
N SER A 94 3.89 14.68 16.11
CA SER A 94 4.99 15.01 15.20
C SER A 94 4.49 15.92 14.07
N PRO A 95 5.33 16.78 13.48
CA PRO A 95 4.91 17.58 12.33
C PRO A 95 4.75 16.74 11.05
N GLY A 96 5.42 15.59 10.97
CA GLY A 96 5.63 14.87 9.72
C GLY A 96 4.74 13.64 9.50
N GLY A 97 3.97 13.17 10.48
CA GLY A 97 3.22 11.91 10.34
C GLY A 97 4.12 10.69 10.50
N CYS A 98 3.87 9.60 9.76
CA CYS A 98 4.80 8.47 9.74
C CYS A 98 5.94 8.74 8.75
N TYR A 99 7.07 8.02 8.87
CA TYR A 99 8.25 8.29 8.03
C TYR A 99 7.98 8.11 6.51
N GLN A 100 6.95 7.32 6.16
CA GLN A 100 6.54 7.09 4.78
C GLN A 100 5.45 8.03 4.31
N HIS A 101 4.52 8.40 5.19
CA HIS A 101 3.26 9.06 4.85
C HIS A 101 3.07 10.30 5.70
N SER A 102 3.21 11.46 5.06
CA SER A 102 3.14 12.76 5.71
C SER A 102 1.73 13.33 5.79
N TYR A 103 1.51 14.17 6.80
CA TYR A 103 0.26 14.94 6.93
C TYR A 103 0.06 15.91 5.76
N SER A 104 1.14 16.43 5.17
CA SER A 104 1.06 17.31 3.99
C SER A 104 0.37 16.65 2.79
N ASN A 105 0.43 15.31 2.73
CA ASN A 105 -0.15 14.53 1.65
C ASN A 105 -1.57 14.03 2.00
N GLY A 106 -2.18 14.53 3.08
CA GLY A 106 -3.53 14.15 3.49
C GLY A 106 -3.63 12.93 4.40
N PHE A 107 -2.53 12.20 4.64
CA PHE A 107 -2.59 10.95 5.39
C PHE A 107 -2.67 11.16 6.90
N ASN A 108 -3.53 10.39 7.57
CA ASN A 108 -3.62 10.31 9.04
C ASN A 108 -3.99 11.65 9.72
N ILE A 109 -4.51 12.63 8.98
CA ILE A 109 -4.86 13.95 9.51
C ILE A 109 -5.91 13.82 10.62
N GLU A 110 -6.79 12.85 10.51
CA GLU A 110 -7.88 12.57 11.44
C GLU A 110 -7.33 12.22 12.84
N PHE A 111 -6.26 11.41 12.91
CA PHE A 111 -5.61 11.13 14.20
C PHE A 111 -5.05 12.40 14.84
N LYS A 112 -4.46 13.30 14.03
CA LYS A 112 -3.92 14.57 14.52
C LYS A 112 -5.02 15.51 15.00
N GLN A 113 -6.12 15.60 14.25
CA GLN A 113 -7.29 16.40 14.63
C GLN A 113 -7.87 15.92 15.96
N VAL A 114 -8.16 14.62 16.08
CA VAL A 114 -8.72 14.05 17.32
C VAL A 114 -7.74 14.15 18.48
N GLY A 115 -6.44 13.92 18.25
CA GLY A 115 -5.39 14.10 19.26
C GLY A 115 -5.28 15.54 19.78
N ASN A 116 -5.65 16.52 18.95
CA ASN A 116 -5.74 17.94 19.34
C ASN A 116 -7.12 18.33 19.92
N GLY A 117 -8.03 17.36 20.09
CA GLY A 117 -9.39 17.60 20.60
C GLY A 117 -10.37 18.18 19.57
N ILE A 118 -10.04 18.15 18.29
CA ILE A 118 -10.92 18.57 17.20
C ILE A 118 -11.88 17.42 16.87
N GLN A 119 -13.18 17.72 16.78
CA GLN A 119 -14.17 16.74 16.34
C GLN A 119 -14.06 16.54 14.83
N LEU A 120 -14.14 15.29 14.38
CA LEU A 120 -14.17 14.98 12.96
C LEU A 120 -15.51 15.41 12.39
N GLU A 121 -15.48 16.20 11.32
CA GLU A 121 -16.68 16.61 10.59
C GLU A 121 -17.22 15.44 9.73
N HIS A 122 -16.34 14.54 9.31
CA HIS A 122 -16.61 13.46 8.37
C HIS A 122 -16.03 12.15 8.91
N GLU A 123 -16.66 11.03 8.57
CA GLU A 123 -16.15 9.71 8.92
C GLU A 123 -14.87 9.41 8.10
N PRO A 124 -13.76 8.96 8.73
CA PRO A 124 -12.55 8.57 8.01
C PRO A 124 -12.84 7.50 6.96
N TRP A 125 -12.08 7.46 5.86
CA TRP A 125 -12.34 6.54 4.74
C TRP A 125 -12.36 5.04 5.13
N TYR A 126 -11.60 4.67 6.15
CA TYR A 126 -11.49 3.30 6.66
C TYR A 126 -12.59 2.97 7.69
N LEU A 127 -13.49 3.91 7.98
CA LEU A 127 -14.65 3.73 8.82
C LEU A 127 -15.94 3.91 8.01
N LYS A 128 -16.91 3.04 8.29
CA LYS A 128 -18.25 3.13 7.74
C LYS A 128 -19.25 2.77 8.83
N ASN A 129 -20.11 3.71 9.20
CA ASN A 129 -21.06 3.55 10.30
C ASN A 129 -20.39 3.14 11.63
N GLY A 130 -19.21 3.70 11.91
CA GLY A 130 -18.42 3.46 13.13
C GLY A 130 -17.66 2.13 13.14
N ARG A 131 -17.65 1.38 12.03
CA ARG A 131 -16.93 0.10 11.89
C ARG A 131 -15.84 0.19 10.85
N VAL A 132 -14.82 -0.65 10.98
CA VAL A 132 -13.73 -0.68 10.01
C VAL A 132 -14.20 -1.28 8.68
N ASP A 133 -14.18 -0.50 7.61
CA ASP A 133 -14.43 -0.94 6.23
C ASP A 133 -13.17 -0.67 5.38
N ARG A 134 -12.51 -1.74 4.95
CA ARG A 134 -11.29 -1.69 4.14
C ARG A 134 -11.50 -2.11 2.70
N THR A 135 -12.74 -2.33 2.30
CA THR A 135 -13.04 -2.85 0.96
C THR A 135 -12.99 -1.75 -0.09
N ASN A 136 -13.36 -0.53 0.29
CA ASN A 136 -13.49 0.61 -0.62
C ASN A 136 -12.62 1.79 -0.16
N TYR A 137 -11.50 1.98 -0.84
CA TYR A 137 -10.78 3.26 -0.78
C TYR A 137 -11.33 4.15 -1.87
N LEU A 138 -12.16 5.10 -1.45
CA LEU A 138 -12.51 6.22 -2.28
C LEU A 138 -11.54 7.36 -1.88
N PRO A 139 -10.72 7.88 -2.81
CA PRO A 139 -9.85 9.02 -2.53
C PRO A 139 -10.74 10.26 -2.33
N TRP A 140 -11.29 10.44 -1.13
CA TRP A 140 -12.22 11.55 -0.82
C TRP A 140 -11.56 12.93 -0.76
N PHE A 141 -10.28 13.04 -1.14
CA PHE A 141 -9.63 14.31 -1.43
C PHE A 141 -8.86 14.20 -2.76
N SER A 142 -9.56 14.51 -3.84
CA SER A 142 -9.15 14.48 -5.24
C SER A 142 -8.00 15.44 -5.62
N ASN A 143 -7.21 15.93 -4.67
CA ASN A 143 -6.03 16.77 -4.95
C ASN A 143 -4.69 16.10 -4.59
N ALA A 144 -4.69 15.01 -3.82
CA ALA A 144 -3.48 14.21 -3.63
C ALA A 144 -3.46 13.10 -4.68
N ASN A 145 -2.76 13.31 -5.79
CA ASN A 145 -2.46 12.22 -6.73
C ASN A 145 -1.45 11.28 -6.05
N PRO A 146 -1.88 10.13 -5.48
CA PRO A 146 -0.99 9.29 -4.66
C PRO A 146 0.12 8.67 -5.51
N ALA A 147 -0.12 8.52 -6.82
CA ALA A 147 0.85 8.06 -7.79
C ALA A 147 1.97 9.08 -8.04
N GLN A 148 1.70 10.40 -7.95
CA GLN A 148 2.75 11.43 -8.05
C GLN A 148 3.64 11.46 -6.81
N ALA A 149 3.05 11.39 -5.61
CA ALA A 149 3.82 11.35 -4.35
C ALA A 149 4.78 10.14 -4.26
N ASN A 150 4.42 9.01 -4.87
CA ASN A 150 5.28 7.83 -4.94
C ASN A 150 6.28 7.88 -6.11
N ARG A 151 5.95 8.51 -7.25
CA ARG A 151 6.87 8.66 -8.39
C ARG A 151 8.02 9.61 -8.09
N GLU A 152 7.74 10.78 -7.51
CA GLU A 152 8.76 11.76 -7.13
C GLU A 152 9.80 11.14 -6.18
N ARG A 153 9.40 10.21 -5.31
CA ARG A 153 10.31 9.54 -4.37
C ARG A 153 11.15 8.41 -4.98
N SER A 154 10.77 7.89 -6.14
CA SER A 154 11.57 6.89 -6.85
C SER A 154 12.77 7.52 -7.57
N GLU A 155 12.67 8.79 -7.91
CA GLU A 155 13.73 9.58 -8.55
C GLU A 155 14.56 10.39 -7.54
N ASP A 156 13.99 10.73 -6.37
CA ASP A 156 14.63 11.61 -5.39
C ASP A 156 15.19 10.89 -4.15
N ASN A 157 15.72 9.67 -4.32
CA ASN A 157 16.52 8.96 -3.30
C ASN A 157 17.92 9.60 -3.06
N GLY A 158 18.00 10.93 -3.17
CA GLY A 158 19.13 11.76 -2.79
C GLY A 158 18.90 12.63 -1.56
N ASN A 159 17.68 12.67 -0.99
CA ASN A 159 17.39 13.58 0.14
C ASN A 159 17.06 12.84 1.45
N THR A 160 18.12 12.31 2.06
CA THR A 160 18.18 12.07 3.50
C THR A 160 17.89 13.37 4.25
N LEU A 161 16.72 13.47 4.88
CA LEU A 161 16.47 14.45 5.93
C LEU A 161 17.45 14.19 7.07
N SER A 162 18.39 15.12 7.14
CA SER A 162 19.42 15.35 8.13
C SER A 162 18.92 15.25 9.57
N CYS A 163 19.32 14.17 10.24
CA CYS A 163 19.97 14.37 11.53
C CYS A 163 21.27 15.14 11.26
N LEU A 164 21.49 16.23 11.97
CA LEU A 164 22.64 17.13 11.80
C LEU A 164 23.96 16.35 11.65
N PRO A 165 24.78 16.64 10.62
CA PRO A 165 26.03 15.96 10.41
C PRO A 165 27.05 16.43 11.46
N SER A 166 27.37 15.54 12.39
CA SER A 166 28.68 15.59 13.03
C SER A 166 29.74 15.35 11.95
N ILE A 167 30.57 16.37 11.77
CA ILE A 167 31.71 16.46 10.86
C ILE A 167 32.53 15.15 10.86
N GLY A 168 32.66 14.51 9.69
CA GLY A 168 33.80 13.63 9.40
C GLY A 168 33.60 12.11 9.31
N CYS A 169 32.39 11.58 9.11
CA CYS A 169 32.24 10.12 8.91
C CYS A 169 32.60 9.71 7.47
N LYS A 170 33.89 9.40 7.23
CA LYS A 170 34.34 8.78 5.97
C LYS A 170 33.84 7.33 5.95
N MET A 171 32.94 6.99 5.03
CA MET A 171 32.57 5.60 4.78
C MET A 171 33.81 4.74 4.56
N SER A 172 33.88 3.62 5.26
CA SER A 172 34.98 2.67 5.16
C SER A 172 35.11 2.13 3.72
N ARG A 173 36.31 1.69 3.35
CA ARG A 173 36.55 1.09 2.03
C ARG A 173 35.67 -0.15 1.79
N GLN A 174 35.33 -0.86 2.86
CA GLN A 174 34.46 -2.04 2.84
C GLN A 174 33.01 -1.69 2.51
N GLU A 175 32.46 -0.62 3.10
CA GLU A 175 31.08 -0.19 2.80
C GLU A 175 30.93 0.30 1.35
N ARG A 176 31.96 0.95 0.79
CA ARG A 176 31.99 1.33 -0.63
C ARG A 176 32.01 0.11 -1.56
N SER A 177 32.71 -0.95 -1.19
CA SER A 177 32.73 -2.22 -1.93
C SER A 177 31.35 -2.88 -1.93
N ILE A 178 30.69 -2.97 -0.76
CA ILE A 178 29.37 -3.60 -0.62
C ILE A 178 28.30 -2.82 -1.40
N SER A 179 28.32 -1.49 -1.32
CA SER A 179 27.38 -0.63 -2.07
C SER A 179 27.51 -0.83 -3.59
N LYS A 180 28.75 -0.91 -4.11
CA LYS A 180 28.99 -1.14 -5.53
C LYS A 180 28.53 -2.54 -5.99
N ALA A 181 28.71 -3.57 -5.14
CA ALA A 181 28.23 -4.92 -5.41
C ALA A 181 26.69 -5.00 -5.45
N MET A 182 26.01 -4.32 -4.51
CA MET A 182 24.55 -4.23 -4.47
C MET A 182 23.98 -3.52 -5.72
N ALA A 183 24.61 -2.44 -6.17
CA ALA A 183 24.21 -1.71 -7.37
C ALA A 183 24.34 -2.58 -8.63
N ASN A 184 25.45 -3.31 -8.79
CA ASN A 184 25.65 -4.22 -9.92
C ASN A 184 24.63 -5.37 -9.90
N ARG A 185 24.31 -5.93 -8.73
CA ARG A 185 23.31 -6.99 -8.60
C ARG A 185 21.91 -6.52 -8.98
N LYS A 186 21.53 -5.30 -8.59
CA LYS A 186 20.25 -4.68 -9.00
C LYS A 186 20.18 -4.51 -10.52
N LYS A 187 21.26 -4.06 -11.16
CA LYS A 187 21.33 -3.91 -12.61
C LYS A 187 21.17 -5.26 -13.33
N ALA A 188 21.89 -6.29 -12.89
CA ALA A 188 21.78 -7.63 -13.45
C ALA A 188 20.36 -8.22 -13.30
N MET A 189 19.74 -8.06 -12.13
CA MET A 189 18.37 -8.54 -11.88
C MET A 189 17.34 -7.82 -12.75
N GLY A 190 17.51 -6.51 -12.99
CA GLY A 190 16.68 -5.75 -13.91
C GLY A 190 16.76 -6.24 -15.35
N GLU A 191 17.95 -6.63 -15.83
CA GLU A 191 18.13 -7.21 -17.16
C GLU A 191 17.50 -8.61 -17.26
N THR A 192 17.57 -9.43 -16.21
CA THR A 192 16.90 -10.74 -16.17
C THR A 192 15.38 -10.61 -16.26
N ILE A 193 14.78 -9.70 -15.48
CA ILE A 193 13.33 -9.46 -15.48
C ILE A 193 12.87 -9.02 -16.88
N LYS A 194 13.62 -8.13 -17.54
CA LYS A 194 13.30 -7.68 -18.92
C LYS A 194 13.33 -8.85 -19.91
N ARG A 195 14.30 -9.77 -19.79
CA ARG A 195 14.37 -10.96 -20.65
C ARG A 195 13.20 -11.91 -20.41
N MET A 196 12.80 -12.13 -19.15
CA MET A 196 11.65 -12.99 -18.83
C MET A 196 10.33 -12.41 -19.38
N ALA A 197 10.14 -11.10 -19.27
CA ALA A 197 8.96 -10.43 -19.82
C ALA A 197 8.87 -10.55 -21.36
N PHE A 198 10.02 -10.47 -22.05
CA PHE A 198 10.07 -10.65 -23.50
C PHE A 198 9.71 -12.08 -23.92
N ILE A 199 10.26 -13.10 -23.22
CA ILE A 199 9.95 -14.52 -23.49
C ILE A 199 8.46 -14.80 -23.28
N GLN A 200 7.85 -14.25 -22.22
CA GLN A 200 6.42 -14.42 -21.96
C GLN A 200 5.57 -13.82 -23.10
N ALA A 201 5.91 -12.62 -23.57
CA ALA A 201 5.19 -11.99 -24.67
C ALA A 201 5.28 -12.79 -25.98
N GLU A 202 6.42 -13.40 -26.29
CA GLU A 202 6.56 -14.29 -27.45
C GLU A 202 5.69 -15.56 -27.31
N GLN A 203 5.61 -16.14 -26.11
CA GLN A 203 4.77 -17.31 -25.85
C GLN A 203 3.28 -16.98 -25.99
N ASP A 204 2.85 -15.82 -25.47
CA ASP A 204 1.45 -15.38 -25.57
C ASP A 204 1.06 -15.13 -27.05
N GLN A 205 1.95 -14.52 -27.85
CA GLN A 205 1.73 -14.34 -29.29
C GLN A 205 1.65 -15.66 -30.04
N GLU A 206 2.49 -16.65 -29.69
CA GLU A 206 2.44 -17.97 -30.32
C GLU A 206 1.13 -18.72 -29.97
N GLU A 207 0.66 -18.61 -28.73
CA GLU A 207 -0.60 -19.21 -28.30
C GLU A 207 -1.81 -18.57 -29.00
N GLU A 208 -1.83 -17.24 -29.12
CA GLU A 208 -2.87 -16.52 -29.85
C GLU A 208 -2.89 -16.93 -31.34
N ALA A 209 -1.72 -17.02 -31.98
CA ALA A 209 -1.60 -17.49 -33.34
C ALA A 209 -2.10 -18.93 -33.52
N LYS A 210 -1.86 -19.83 -32.55
CA LYS A 210 -2.41 -21.19 -32.53
C LYS A 210 -3.95 -21.17 -32.43
N ARG A 211 -4.52 -20.37 -31.53
CA ARG A 211 -5.98 -20.21 -31.39
C ARG A 211 -6.64 -19.74 -32.68
N LEU A 212 -6.07 -18.73 -33.35
CA LEU A 212 -6.59 -18.23 -34.64
C LEU A 212 -6.56 -19.30 -35.74
N ARG A 213 -5.51 -20.14 -35.80
CA ARG A 213 -5.43 -21.25 -36.75
C ARG A 213 -6.50 -22.30 -36.49
N GLU A 214 -6.84 -22.60 -35.24
CA GLU A 214 -7.92 -23.53 -34.90
C GLU A 214 -9.30 -23.02 -35.29
N ILE A 215 -9.58 -21.73 -35.04
CA ILE A 215 -10.83 -21.09 -35.46
C ILE A 215 -10.99 -21.19 -36.98
N ARG A 216 -9.92 -20.92 -37.74
CA ARG A 216 -9.93 -21.02 -39.20
C ARG A 216 -10.16 -22.45 -39.70
N LYS A 217 -9.67 -23.46 -38.99
CA LYS A 217 -9.94 -24.89 -39.30
C LYS A 217 -11.41 -25.25 -39.04
N LYS A 218 -11.99 -24.78 -37.94
CA LYS A 218 -13.41 -25.03 -37.61
C LYS A 218 -14.39 -24.28 -38.53
N GLY A 219 -14.02 -23.08 -38.99
CA GLY A 219 -14.82 -22.26 -39.92
C GLY A 219 -14.91 -22.78 -41.36
N ARG A 220 -14.13 -23.80 -41.74
CA ARG A 220 -14.28 -24.53 -43.02
C ARG A 220 -15.33 -25.64 -42.94
N GLY A 221 -16.29 -25.55 -42.02
CA GLY A 221 -17.51 -26.35 -42.06
C GLY A 221 -18.11 -26.22 -43.46
N LYS A 222 -18.36 -27.36 -44.11
CA LYS A 222 -18.92 -27.45 -45.46
C LYS A 222 -20.08 -26.46 -45.55
N GLN A 223 -19.90 -25.35 -46.25
CA GLN A 223 -21.03 -24.52 -46.67
C GLN A 223 -21.96 -25.50 -47.38
N GLN A 224 -23.12 -25.75 -46.78
CA GLN A 224 -24.14 -26.52 -47.48
C GLN A 224 -24.37 -25.77 -48.79
N PRO A 225 -24.33 -26.46 -49.94
CA PRO A 225 -24.57 -25.81 -51.22
C PRO A 225 -25.88 -25.03 -51.10
N ALA A 226 -25.84 -23.75 -51.46
CA ALA A 226 -27.02 -22.90 -51.36
C ALA A 226 -28.19 -23.60 -52.04
N GLU A 227 -29.29 -23.84 -51.31
CA GLU A 227 -30.49 -24.42 -51.88
C GLU A 227 -30.90 -23.57 -53.08
N THR A 228 -31.06 -24.19 -54.24
CA THR A 228 -31.41 -23.43 -55.44
C THR A 228 -32.88 -23.00 -55.33
N PHE A 229 -33.26 -21.92 -56.01
CA PHE A 229 -34.65 -21.44 -56.01
C PHE A 229 -35.67 -22.51 -56.46
N ARG A 230 -35.22 -23.50 -57.24
CA ARG A 230 -36.01 -24.69 -57.63
C ARG A 230 -36.28 -25.65 -56.47
N ASP A 231 -35.38 -25.76 -55.51
CA ASP A 231 -35.53 -26.64 -54.34
C ASP A 231 -36.52 -26.03 -53.34
N ILE A 232 -36.52 -24.70 -53.21
CA ILE A 232 -37.44 -23.95 -52.33
C ILE A 232 -38.89 -24.08 -52.83
N THR A 233 -39.12 -23.98 -54.14
CA THR A 233 -40.47 -24.04 -54.74
C THR A 233 -41.09 -25.44 -54.72
N ARG A 234 -40.30 -26.49 -54.49
CA ARG A 234 -40.80 -27.87 -54.35
C ARG A 234 -41.29 -28.23 -52.95
N LYS A 235 -40.81 -27.51 -51.91
CA LYS A 235 -41.21 -27.74 -50.51
C LYS A 235 -42.49 -26.98 -50.11
N THR A 236 -42.98 -26.06 -50.93
CA THR A 236 -44.17 -25.22 -50.67
C THR A 236 -45.45 -25.70 -51.35
N ARG A 237 -45.45 -26.91 -51.92
CA ARG A 237 -46.63 -27.59 -52.47
C ARG A 237 -46.90 -28.87 -51.69
#